data_AF-A0A2W6PGR1-F1
#
_entry.id   AF-A0A2W6PGR1-F1
#
_cell.length_a   1.000
_cell.length_b   1.000
_cell.length_c   1.000
_cell.angle_alpha   90.00
_cell.angle_beta   90.00
_cell.angle_gamma   90.00
#
_symmetry.space_group_name_H-M   'P 1'
#
loop_
_entity.id
_entity.type
_entity.pdbx_description
1 polymer ?
#
loop_
_entity_poly.entity_id
_entity_poly.type
_entity_poly.pdbx_seq_one_letter_code
_entity_poly.pdbx_strand_id
1 'polypeptide(L)'
;MKKIRSILGVLLAVASVLAAAYVGVWVMFVGGIVQGIEGIKATPVSSIDIAFGVLRVVFAGFVGYLVVAVGFMVTKLVEPTKSKRKKIK
;
A
#
# COMPACT_ATOMS: atom_id res chain seq x y z
N MET A 1 -11.12 18.18 -22.97
CA MET A 1 -10.02 18.04 -21.99
C MET A 1 -10.45 17.78 -20.53
N LYS A 2 -11.57 18.33 -20.01
CA LYS A 2 -12.02 18.08 -18.62
C LYS A 2 -12.38 16.61 -18.30
N LYS A 3 -13.01 15.88 -19.24
CA LYS A 3 -13.42 14.47 -19.03
C LYS A 3 -12.25 13.50 -18.87
N ILE A 4 -11.20 13.64 -19.71
CA ILE A 4 -10.01 12.76 -19.66
C ILE A 4 -9.29 12.87 -18.32
N ARG A 5 -9.17 14.08 -17.77
CA ARG A 5 -8.54 14.27 -16.45
C ARG A 5 -9.34 13.61 -15.32
N SER A 6 -10.67 13.60 -15.39
CA SER A 6 -11.48 12.88 -14.38
C SER A 6 -11.45 11.37 -14.51
N ILE A 7 -11.37 10.85 -15.72
CA ILE A 7 -11.19 9.40 -15.93
C ILE A 7 -9.83 8.97 -15.38
N LEU A 8 -8.77 9.75 -15.63
CA LEU A 8 -7.43 9.48 -15.12
C LEU A 8 -7.36 9.55 -13.59
N GLY A 9 -8.05 10.49 -12.95
CA GLY A 9 -8.10 10.58 -11.49
C GLY A 9 -8.76 9.37 -10.83
N VAL A 10 -9.91 8.92 -11.37
CA VAL A 10 -10.59 7.71 -10.89
C VAL A 10 -9.74 6.47 -11.12
N LEU A 11 -9.08 6.35 -12.28
CA LEU A 11 -8.21 5.22 -12.58
C LEU A 11 -7.01 5.16 -11.62
N LEU A 12 -6.40 6.31 -11.30
CA LEU A 12 -5.32 6.40 -10.31
C LEU A 12 -5.79 6.03 -8.90
N ALA A 13 -6.99 6.46 -8.50
CA ALA A 13 -7.55 6.13 -7.21
C ALA A 13 -7.70 4.62 -7.05
N VAL A 14 -8.31 3.95 -8.04
CA VAL A 14 -8.50 2.49 -8.03
C VAL A 14 -7.15 1.77 -8.05
N ALA A 15 -6.22 2.19 -8.91
CA ALA A 15 -4.88 1.61 -8.98
C ALA A 15 -4.13 1.72 -7.65
N SER A 16 -4.27 2.83 -6.93
CA SER A 16 -3.62 3.03 -5.63
C SER A 16 -4.15 2.08 -4.55
N VAL A 17 -5.46 1.83 -4.54
CA VAL A 17 -6.08 0.89 -3.59
C VAL A 17 -5.65 -0.55 -3.90
N LEU A 18 -5.64 -0.94 -5.18
CA LEU A 18 -5.17 -2.26 -5.61
C LEU A 18 -3.68 -2.46 -5.28
N ALA A 19 -2.84 -1.45 -5.52
CA ALA A 19 -1.43 -1.48 -5.15
C ALA A 19 -1.23 -1.60 -3.64
N ALA A 20 -2.02 -0.88 -2.84
CA ALA A 20 -1.95 -0.96 -1.38
C ALA A 20 -2.35 -2.35 -0.86
N ALA A 21 -3.42 -2.94 -1.41
CA ALA A 21 -3.84 -4.29 -1.05
C ALA A 21 -2.78 -5.33 -1.42
N TYR A 22 -2.17 -5.22 -2.61
CA TYR A 22 -1.10 -6.11 -3.04
C TYR A 22 0.15 -5.99 -2.16
N VAL A 23 0.62 -4.78 -1.90
CA VAL A 23 1.82 -4.56 -1.08
C VAL A 23 1.59 -4.97 0.37
N GLY A 24 0.43 -4.61 0.96
CA GLY A 24 0.11 -4.95 2.34
C GLY A 24 -0.07 -6.44 2.57
N VAL A 25 -0.86 -7.12 1.73
CA VAL A 25 -1.20 -8.54 1.94
C VAL A 25 -0.15 -9.46 1.34
N TRP A 26 0.26 -9.24 0.10
CA TRP A 26 1.15 -10.18 -0.58
C TRP A 26 2.62 -9.94 -0.20
N VAL A 27 3.10 -8.71 -0.36
CA VAL A 27 4.54 -8.43 -0.19
C VAL A 27 4.95 -8.44 1.28
N MET A 28 4.18 -7.78 2.15
CA MET A 28 4.54 -7.68 3.57
C MET A 28 4.08 -8.88 4.40
N PHE A 29 2.84 -9.34 4.20
CA PHE A 29 2.30 -10.45 4.99
C PHE A 29 2.84 -11.80 4.50
N VAL A 30 2.55 -12.18 3.25
CA VAL A 30 3.02 -13.47 2.71
C VAL A 30 4.54 -13.48 2.59
N GLY A 31 5.15 -12.41 2.08
CA GLY A 31 6.61 -12.29 2.01
C GLY A 31 7.31 -12.35 3.36
N GLY A 32 6.72 -11.76 4.42
CA GLY A 32 7.27 -11.86 5.78
C GLY A 32 7.20 -13.28 6.36
N ILE A 33 6.09 -14.00 6.13
CA ILE A 33 5.94 -15.40 6.54
C ILE A 33 6.93 -16.29 5.81
N VAL A 34 7.06 -16.14 4.48
CA VAL A 34 8.00 -16.92 3.66
C VAL A 34 9.43 -16.69 4.12
N GLN A 35 9.82 -15.44 4.37
CA GLN A 35 11.15 -15.12 4.89
C GLN A 35 11.41 -15.77 6.25
N GLY A 36 10.41 -15.81 7.13
CA GLY A 36 10.51 -16.52 8.40
C GLY A 36 10.71 -18.03 8.22
N ILE A 37 9.98 -18.65 7.30
CA ILE A 37 10.13 -20.08 6.98
C ILE A 37 11.51 -20.38 6.38
N GLU A 38 12.00 -19.52 5.48
CA GLU A 38 13.33 -19.66 4.89
C GLU A 38 14.44 -19.50 5.93
N GLY A 39 14.29 -18.56 6.87
CA GLY A 39 15.22 -18.40 7.99
C GLY A 39 15.31 -19.63 8.89
N ILE A 40 14.20 -20.34 9.10
CA ILE A 40 14.15 -21.62 9.84
C ILE A 40 14.78 -22.75 9.03
N LYS A 41 14.55 -22.78 7.71
CA LYS A 41 15.10 -23.80 6.81
C LYS A 41 16.59 -23.60 6.51
N ALA A 42 17.12 -22.41 6.74
CA ALA A 42 18.53 -22.11 6.56
C ALA A 42 19.39 -22.96 7.51
N THR A 43 20.50 -23.50 7.00
CA THR A 43 21.52 -24.18 7.78
C THR A 43 22.85 -23.43 7.60
N PRO A 44 23.36 -22.73 8.63
CA PRO A 44 22.80 -22.57 9.98
C PRO A 44 21.55 -21.69 10.01
N VAL A 45 20.71 -21.89 11.03
CA VAL A 45 19.45 -21.15 11.20
C VAL A 45 19.72 -19.66 11.32
N SER A 46 19.11 -18.86 10.44
CA SER A 46 19.28 -17.42 10.45
C SER A 46 18.22 -16.77 11.32
N SER A 47 18.60 -16.44 12.56
CA SER A 47 17.69 -15.77 13.52
C SER A 47 17.27 -14.37 13.05
N ILE A 48 18.11 -13.71 12.26
CA ILE A 48 17.85 -12.38 11.70
C ILE A 48 16.70 -12.43 10.68
N ASP A 49 16.70 -13.41 9.78
CA ASP A 49 15.65 -13.53 8.77
C ASP A 49 14.29 -13.86 9.37
N ILE A 50 14.29 -14.65 10.43
CA ILE A 50 13.07 -14.94 11.22
C ILE A 50 12.57 -13.67 11.89
N ALA A 51 13.44 -12.92 12.55
CA ALA A 51 13.07 -11.67 13.22
C ALA A 51 12.52 -10.63 12.23
N PHE A 52 13.16 -10.45 11.08
CA PHE A 52 12.68 -9.55 10.03
C PHE A 52 11.37 -10.01 9.39
N GLY A 53 11.19 -11.33 9.22
CA GLY A 53 9.93 -11.90 8.73
C GLY A 53 8.76 -11.57 9.66
N VAL A 54 8.93 -11.79 10.97
CA VAL A 54 7.92 -11.43 11.98
C VAL A 54 7.67 -9.93 12.02
N LEU A 55 8.73 -9.12 11.97
CA LEU A 55 8.62 -7.66 11.94
C LEU A 55 7.78 -7.20 10.73
N ARG A 56 8.05 -7.74 9.54
CA ARG A 56 7.27 -7.41 8.32
C ARG A 56 5.80 -7.76 8.46
N VAL A 57 5.46 -8.89 9.07
CA VAL A 57 4.06 -9.30 9.30
C VAL A 57 3.36 -8.36 10.27
N VAL A 58 4.01 -7.98 11.38
CA VAL A 58 3.45 -7.04 12.36
C VAL A 58 3.24 -5.65 11.77
N PHE A 59 4.19 -5.17 10.96
CA PHE A 59 4.11 -3.86 10.32
C PHE A 59 3.29 -3.86 9.01
N ALA A 60 2.85 -5.02 8.50
CA ALA A 60 2.12 -5.12 7.24
C ALA A 60 0.87 -4.24 7.21
N GLY A 61 0.11 -4.19 8.32
CA GLY A 61 -1.06 -3.31 8.45
C GLY A 61 -0.71 -1.83 8.41
N PHE A 62 0.38 -1.44 9.09
CA PHE A 62 0.86 -0.06 9.10
C PHE A 62 1.37 0.39 7.72
N VAL A 63 2.13 -0.47 7.05
CA VAL A 63 2.63 -0.21 5.69
C VAL A 63 1.47 -0.15 4.70
N GLY A 64 0.49 -1.05 4.80
CA GLY A 64 -0.72 -1.00 3.97
C GLY A 64 -1.47 0.33 4.12
N TYR A 65 -1.62 0.83 5.34
CA TYR A 65 -2.21 2.15 5.61
C TYR A 65 -1.41 3.29 4.97
N LEU A 66 -0.08 3.27 5.10
CA LEU A 66 0.79 4.28 4.48
C LEU A 66 0.67 4.31 2.95
N VAL A 67 0.59 3.15 2.30
CA VAL A 67 0.45 3.07 0.83
C VAL A 67 -0.89 3.66 0.38
N VAL A 68 -1.99 3.39 1.10
CA VAL A 68 -3.28 4.03 0.82
C VAL A 68 -3.22 5.54 1.05
N ALA A 69 -2.60 5.99 2.15
CA ALA A 69 -2.49 7.41 2.48
C ALA A 69 -1.70 8.18 1.42
N VAL A 70 -0.57 7.65 0.96
CA VAL A 70 0.23 8.22 -0.13
C VAL A 70 -0.55 8.18 -1.44
N GLY A 71 -1.20 7.06 -1.76
CA GLY A 71 -2.08 6.92 -2.92
C GLY A 71 -3.15 8.01 -2.98
N PHE A 72 -3.85 8.24 -1.88
CA PHE A 72 -4.85 9.31 -1.75
C PHE A 72 -4.26 10.70 -1.91
N MET A 73 -3.05 10.94 -1.39
CA MET A 73 -2.37 12.21 -1.52
C MET A 73 -1.98 12.49 -2.98
N VAL A 74 -1.49 11.47 -3.70
CA VAL A 74 -1.20 11.54 -5.14
C VAL A 74 -2.49 11.79 -5.93
N THR A 75 -3.59 11.08 -5.64
CA THR A 75 -4.87 11.32 -6.31
C THR A 75 -5.37 12.75 -6.09
N LYS A 76 -5.21 13.31 -4.88
CA LYS A 76 -5.56 14.72 -4.60
C LYS A 76 -4.73 15.74 -5.36
N LEU A 77 -3.48 15.40 -5.71
CA LEU A 77 -2.62 16.26 -6.53
C LEU A 77 -3.00 16.19 -8.01
N VAL A 78 -3.39 15.01 -8.49
CA VAL A 78 -3.78 14.78 -9.90
C VAL A 78 -5.19 15.32 -10.18
N GLU A 79 -6.13 15.04 -9.30
CA GLU A 79 -7.42 15.72 -9.24
C GLU A 79 -7.46 16.58 -7.97
N PRO A 80 -7.12 17.89 -8.05
CA PRO A 80 -7.56 18.82 -7.03
C PRO A 80 -9.08 18.82 -7.11
N THR A 81 -9.71 17.94 -6.32
CA THR A 81 -11.14 17.80 -6.27
C THR A 81 -11.67 19.18 -5.98
N LYS A 82 -12.39 19.76 -6.94
CA LYS A 82 -13.25 20.92 -6.72
C LYS A 82 -14.39 20.49 -5.79
N SER A 83 -14.07 20.25 -4.52
CA SER A 83 -15.03 20.11 -3.42
C SER A 83 -14.96 21.33 -2.50
N LYS A 84 -14.89 22.53 -3.11
CA LYS A 84 -15.22 23.83 -2.51
C LYS A 84 -16.15 24.62 -3.45
N ARG A 85 -17.12 23.96 -4.07
CA ARG A 85 -18.13 24.60 -4.92
C ARG A 85 -19.56 24.14 -4.60
N LYS A 86 -19.89 23.88 -3.33
CA LYS A 86 -21.29 23.79 -2.86
C LYS A 86 -21.41 23.75 -1.33
N LYS A 87 -20.90 24.76 -0.65
CA LYS A 87 -21.47 25.23 0.63
C LYS A 87 -21.39 26.74 0.58
N ILE A 88 -22.43 27.55 0.68
CA ILE A 88 -23.89 27.51 0.56
C ILE A 88 -24.22 28.98 0.19
N LYS A 89 -25.31 29.23 -0.52
CA LYS A 89 -25.77 30.58 -0.86
C LYS A 89 -25.85 31.49 0.37
#